data_AF-A0A4V6NS25-F1
#
_entry.id   AF-A0A4V6NS25-F1
#
_cell.length_a   1.000
_cell.length_b   1.000
_cell.length_c   1.000
_cell.angle_alpha   90.00
_cell.angle_beta   90.00
_cell.angle_gamma   90.00
#
_symmetry.space_group_name_H-M   'P 1'
#
loop_
_entity.id
_entity.type
_entity.pdbx_description
1 polymer ?
#
loop_
_entity_poly.entity_id
_entity_poly.type
_entity_poly.pdbx_seq_one_letter_code
_entity_poly.pdbx_strand_id
1 'polypeptide(L)'
;MERPGYDTHQASVATTAASCAASPRLTPTQIRVLRGVHSGLLNKQIAFDLGIAEATVKVHMTALMRKLNVRNRTQAAIVAQTLAI
;
A
#
# COMPACT_ATOMS: atom_id res chain seq x y z
N MET A 1 -49.46 7.69 9.04
CA MET A 1 -48.61 8.35 8.02
C MET A 1 -47.19 8.29 8.53
N GLU A 2 -46.50 7.21 8.20
CA GLU A 2 -45.11 7.00 8.56
C GLU A 2 -44.26 7.64 7.46
N ARG A 3 -43.43 8.61 7.84
CA ARG A 3 -42.28 8.99 7.03
C ARG A 3 -41.04 8.69 7.87
N PRO A 4 -40.24 7.67 7.50
CA PRO A 4 -38.98 7.38 8.15
C PRO A 4 -37.97 8.45 7.75
N GLY A 5 -37.56 9.26 8.73
CA GLY A 5 -36.49 10.23 8.63
C GLY A 5 -35.15 9.56 8.88
N TYR A 6 -34.27 9.77 7.91
CA TYR A 6 -32.92 9.24 7.74
C TYR A 6 -31.95 9.52 8.90
N ASP A 7 -30.85 8.76 8.88
CA ASP A 7 -29.59 8.95 9.61
C ASP A 7 -29.41 8.20 10.94
N THR A 8 -29.50 6.87 10.87
CA THR A 8 -28.78 6.01 11.81
C THR A 8 -27.77 5.20 11.04
N HIS A 9 -26.56 5.73 10.82
CA HIS A 9 -25.33 4.93 10.80
C HIS A 9 -24.15 5.81 11.22
N GLN A 10 -24.15 6.16 12.52
CA GLN A 10 -22.93 6.45 13.24
C GLN A 10 -22.07 5.16 13.22
N ALA A 11 -21.26 4.98 12.18
CA ALA A 11 -20.17 4.00 12.19
C ALA A 11 -19.08 4.59 13.10
N SER A 12 -19.11 4.29 14.40
CA SER A 12 -18.61 3.07 15.02
C SER A 12 -17.10 2.88 14.78
N VAL A 13 -16.36 3.25 15.83
CA VAL A 13 -15.02 2.78 16.22
C VAL A 13 -13.81 3.19 15.37
N ALA A 14 -13.41 4.46 15.51
CA ALA A 14 -11.99 4.82 15.45
C ALA A 14 -11.28 4.35 16.74
N THR A 15 -11.08 3.04 16.86
CA THR A 15 -10.44 2.42 18.03
C THR A 15 -9.20 1.65 17.59
N THR A 16 -8.06 2.18 18.05
CA THR A 16 -6.86 1.47 18.50
C THR A 16 -5.63 1.41 17.60
N ALA A 17 -4.57 1.90 18.25
CA ALA A 17 -3.16 1.62 18.09
C ALA A 17 -2.46 2.30 16.92
N ALA A 18 -1.74 3.35 17.28
CA ALA A 18 -0.40 3.60 16.81
C ALA A 18 0.36 2.26 16.69
N SER A 19 0.32 1.67 15.50
CA SER A 19 1.27 0.64 15.12
C SER A 19 2.56 1.39 14.83
N CYS A 20 3.37 1.57 15.88
CA CYS A 20 4.80 1.67 15.73
C CYS A 20 5.34 0.30 15.25
N ALA A 21 4.71 -0.29 14.21
CA ALA A 21 5.30 -1.35 13.44
C ALA A 21 6.55 -0.72 12.88
N ALA A 22 7.69 -1.25 13.34
CA ALA A 22 9.01 -0.94 12.86
C ALA A 22 8.94 -0.92 11.34
N SER A 23 8.72 0.27 10.77
CA SER A 23 8.58 0.42 9.34
C SER A 23 9.93 -0.05 8.83
N PRO A 24 9.99 -1.10 8.00
CA PRO A 24 11.24 -1.41 7.32
C PRO A 24 11.68 -0.07 6.73
N ARG A 25 12.94 0.35 6.97
CA ARG A 25 13.49 1.61 6.44
C ARG A 25 13.48 1.51 4.91
N LEU A 26 12.30 1.71 4.33
CA LEU A 26 12.00 1.75 2.92
C LEU A 26 12.15 3.20 2.52
N THR A 27 12.79 3.41 1.38
CA THR A 27 12.87 4.76 0.83
C THR A 27 11.47 5.25 0.43
N PRO A 28 11.23 6.57 0.39
CA PRO A 28 9.93 7.12 -0.02
C PRO A 28 9.49 6.60 -1.39
N THR A 29 10.41 6.42 -2.34
CA THR A 29 10.16 5.80 -3.64
C THR A 29 9.69 4.35 -3.50
N GLN A 30 10.31 3.56 -2.61
CA GLN A 30 9.94 2.18 -2.34
C GLN A 30 8.53 2.07 -1.77
N ILE A 31 8.16 2.97 -0.85
CA ILE A 31 6.80 3.02 -0.28
C ILE A 31 5.77 3.35 -1.37
N ARG A 32 6.05 4.32 -2.24
CA ARG A 32 5.17 4.68 -3.35
C ARG A 32 4.97 3.51 -4.33
N VAL A 33 6.06 2.81 -4.70
CA VAL A 33 5.98 1.60 -5.54
C VAL A 33 5.16 0.51 -4.83
N LEU A 34 5.38 0.32 -3.53
CA LEU A 34 4.66 -0.69 -2.74
C LEU A 34 3.17 -0.39 -2.64
N ARG A 35 2.78 0.87 -2.44
CA ARG A 35 1.39 1.34 -2.50
C ARG A 35 0.76 1.07 -3.85
N GLY A 36 1.46 1.39 -4.94
CA GLY A 36 0.95 1.11 -6.28
C GLY A 36 0.75 -0.39 -6.52
N VAL A 37 1.67 -1.23 -6.04
CA VAL A 37 1.54 -2.69 -6.09
C VAL A 37 0.36 -3.18 -5.24
N HIS A 38 0.16 -2.60 -4.06
CA HIS A 38 -0.96 -2.91 -3.17
C HIS A 38 -2.30 -2.57 -3.82
N SER A 39 -2.41 -1.42 -4.47
CA SER A 39 -3.61 -1.02 -5.23
C SER A 39 -3.81 -1.77 -6.55
N GLY A 40 -2.94 -2.74 -6.87
CA GLY A 40 -3.04 -3.54 -8.09
C GLY A 40 -2.54 -2.84 -9.36
N LEU A 41 -1.95 -1.64 -9.25
CA LEU A 41 -1.49 -0.86 -10.40
C LEU A 41 -0.38 -1.58 -11.17
N LEU A 42 -0.37 -1.39 -12.49
CA LEU A 42 0.66 -1.92 -13.39
C LEU A 42 1.98 -1.18 -13.19
N ASN A 43 3.12 -1.85 -13.42
CA ASN A 43 4.44 -1.20 -13.33
C ASN A 43 4.54 0.06 -14.19
N LYS A 44 3.86 0.08 -15.35
CA LYS A 44 3.77 1.24 -16.24
C LYS A 44 2.98 2.41 -15.62
N GLN A 45 1.91 2.12 -14.88
CA GLN A 45 1.12 3.14 -14.17
C GLN A 45 1.89 3.68 -12.96
N ILE A 46 2.54 2.79 -12.21
CA ILE A 46 3.42 3.17 -11.09
C ILE A 46 4.57 4.05 -11.59
N ALA A 47 5.20 3.66 -12.70
CA ALA A 47 6.22 4.45 -13.38
C ALA A 47 5.72 5.84 -13.76
N PHE A 48 4.51 5.93 -14.33
CA PHE A 48 3.88 7.20 -14.70
C PHE A 48 3.58 8.09 -13.48
N ASP A 49 3.01 7.54 -12.41
CA ASP A 49 2.72 8.27 -11.16
C ASP A 49 3.99 8.82 -10.49
N LEU A 50 5.06 8.01 -10.51
CA LEU A 50 6.37 8.37 -9.97
C LEU A 50 7.21 9.26 -10.90
N GLY A 51 6.84 9.39 -12.17
CA GLY A 51 7.65 10.07 -13.19
C GLY A 51 8.98 9.37 -13.49
N ILE A 52 9.06 8.04 -13.29
CA ILE A 52 10.29 7.24 -13.51
C ILE A 52 10.06 6.19 -14.60
N ALA A 53 11.14 5.59 -15.11
CA ALA A 53 11.04 4.49 -16.07
C ALA A 53 10.53 3.19 -15.41
N GLU A 54 9.80 2.36 -16.17
CA GLU A 54 9.35 1.03 -15.70
C GLU A 54 10.53 0.12 -15.29
N ALA A 55 11.66 0.24 -15.99
CA ALA A 55 12.88 -0.47 -15.62
C ALA A 55 13.34 -0.07 -14.20
N THR A 56 13.26 1.21 -13.85
CA THR A 56 13.57 1.73 -12.51
C THR A 56 12.59 1.21 -11.46
N VAL A 57 11.31 1.10 -11.79
CA VAL A 57 10.31 0.45 -10.90
C VAL A 57 10.71 -1.00 -10.62
N LYS A 58 11.12 -1.77 -11.64
CA LYS A 58 11.58 -3.17 -11.46
C LYS A 58 12.82 -3.28 -10.58
N VAL A 59 13.77 -2.35 -10.71
CA VAL A 59 14.95 -2.27 -9.85
C VAL A 59 14.54 -1.98 -8.40
N HIS A 60 13.69 -0.98 -8.17
CA HIS A 60 13.18 -0.65 -6.84
C HIS A 60 12.39 -1.81 -6.24
N MET A 61 11.57 -2.48 -7.04
CA MET A 61 10.77 -3.64 -6.63
C MET A 61 11.68 -4.80 -6.23
N THR A 62 12.75 -5.08 -6.98
CA THR A 62 13.74 -6.11 -6.62
C THR A 62 14.45 -5.79 -5.31
N ALA A 63 14.89 -4.54 -5.13
CA ALA A 63 15.51 -4.08 -3.89
C ALA A 63 14.53 -4.12 -2.70
N LEU A 64 13.27 -3.78 -2.93
CA LEU A 64 12.18 -3.84 -1.96
C LEU A 64 11.87 -5.29 -1.56
N MET A 65 11.77 -6.18 -2.54
CA MET A 65 11.54 -7.62 -2.31
C MET A 65 12.66 -8.24 -1.47
N ARG A 66 13.92 -7.89 -1.75
CA ARG A 66 15.08 -8.29 -0.92
C ARG A 66 14.99 -7.74 0.49
N LYS A 67 14.63 -6.46 0.66
CA LYS A 67 14.49 -5.81 1.98
C LYS A 67 13.36 -6.41 2.82
N LEU A 68 12.24 -6.76 2.19
CA LEU A 68 11.07 -7.36 2.84
C LEU A 68 11.17 -8.90 2.91
N ASN A 69 12.24 -9.48 2.37
CA ASN A 69 12.45 -10.93 2.26
C ASN A 69 11.28 -11.69 1.58
N VAL A 70 10.66 -11.07 0.58
CA VAL A 70 9.56 -11.65 -0.21
C VAL A 70 10.04 -12.11 -1.58
N ARG A 71 9.39 -13.14 -2.14
CA ARG A 71 9.77 -13.74 -3.43
C ARG A 71 8.90 -13.31 -4.59
N ASN A 72 7.68 -12.85 -4.33
CA ASN A 72 6.68 -12.57 -5.36
C ASN A 72 6.00 -11.21 -5.15
N ARG A 73 5.54 -10.59 -6.24
CA ARG A 73 4.71 -9.37 -6.20
C ARG A 73 3.51 -9.51 -5.27
N THR A 74 2.83 -10.66 -5.30
CA THR A 74 1.69 -10.95 -4.43
C THR A 74 2.09 -10.95 -2.97
N GLN A 75 3.23 -11.54 -2.61
CA GLN A 75 3.75 -11.48 -1.23
C GLN A 75 4.10 -10.05 -0.84
N ALA A 76 4.68 -9.25 -1.74
CA ALA A 76 4.92 -7.84 -1.49
C ALA A 76 3.61 -7.06 -1.24
N ALA A 77 2.55 -7.35 -2.01
CA ALA A 77 1.22 -6.75 -1.81
C ALA A 77 0.57 -7.18 -0.49
N ILE A 78 0.77 -8.43 -0.04
CA ILE A 78 0.32 -8.91 1.28
C ILE A 78 1.07 -8.19 2.39
N VAL A 79 2.40 -8.07 2.27
CA VAL A 79 3.21 -7.34 3.25
C VAL A 79 2.83 -5.86 3.29
N ALA A 80 2.51 -5.24 2.16
CA ALA A 80 1.98 -3.88 2.11
C ALA A 80 0.67 -3.73 2.90
N GLN A 81 -0.26 -4.70 2.75
CA GLN A 81 -1.49 -4.74 3.54
C GLN A 81 -1.21 -4.88 5.04
N THR A 82 -0.26 -5.73 5.42
CA THR A 82 0.14 -5.92 6.83
C THR A 82 0.80 -4.67 7.41
N LEU A 83 1.53 -3.91 6.58
CA LEU A 83 2.13 -2.63 6.94
C LEU A 83 1.11 -1.47 6.98
N ALA A 84 -0.16 -1.72 6.62
CA ALA A 84 -1.25 -0.75 6.61
C ALA A 84 -0.93 0.53 5.79
N ILE A 85 -0.28 0.36 4.63
CA ILE A 85 0.11 1.45 3.69
C ILE A 85 -0.63 1.38 2.37
#